data_AF-A0A1H3QBB1-F1
#
_entry.id   AF-A0A1H3QBB1-F1
#
_cell.length_a   1.000
_cell.length_b   1.000
_cell.length_c   1.000
_cell.angle_alpha   90.00
_cell.angle_beta   90.00
_cell.angle_gamma   90.00
#
_symmetry.space_group_name_H-M   'P 1'
#
loop_
_entity.id
_entity.type
_entity.pdbx_description
1 polymer ?
#
loop_
_entity_poly.entity_id
_entity_poly.type
_entity_poly.pdbx_seq_one_letter_code
_entity_poly.pdbx_strand_id
1 'polypeptide(L)'
;MRVKALLVAAAAAVLVVSGCGGKQVQDNQAGAGACEAADGRLTIATGNTGGVYYVLGGGLAQLISNNTKLRATAAETGASVQNIQQLVAGDYDIAFTLADTAADAVQGKASFEGKPQKIQALARIYPNSTQVVVRADAGINSVADMRGKRISTGSPKSGTEVIANRVVSAAGLNPETDIQAQRLALGKAVDGMKSGTVDGLFWSGGLPTPEITDLTTSLGGAVKFVDITPQLGAMQQISPVYEASTIPAATYKLAADVPTIAVPNLLVVREDFAAGNACAITKLIFDKRADLEQVHPAAKEITKDSATKTDPIPLHPGAQQGLAG
;
A
#
# COMPACT_ATOMS: atom_id res chain seq x y z
N MET A 1 -58.59 -63.07 33.83
CA MET A 1 -58.27 -61.63 33.69
C MET A 1 -56.84 -61.51 33.19
N ARG A 2 -56.66 -60.82 32.06
CA ARG A 2 -55.44 -60.79 31.25
C ARG A 2 -54.56 -59.58 31.60
N VAL A 3 -53.27 -59.89 31.81
CA VAL A 3 -52.04 -59.31 31.21
C VAL A 3 -51.77 -57.79 31.29
N LYS A 4 -50.55 -57.50 31.77
CA LYS A 4 -49.81 -56.22 31.89
C LYS A 4 -49.34 -55.63 30.54
N ALA A 5 -49.16 -54.30 30.48
CA ALA A 5 -48.02 -53.54 29.87
C ALA A 5 -48.47 -52.08 29.57
N LEU A 6 -47.89 -51.04 30.19
CA LEU A 6 -46.71 -50.25 29.78
C LEU A 6 -46.86 -49.48 28.44
N LEU A 7 -46.89 -48.13 28.49
CA LEU A 7 -46.54 -47.17 27.41
C LEU A 7 -46.44 -45.75 28.04
N VAL A 8 -45.24 -45.29 28.39
CA VAL A 8 -44.33 -44.37 27.64
C VAL A 8 -44.85 -42.93 27.53
N ALA A 9 -44.24 -42.04 28.33
CA ALA A 9 -44.41 -40.60 28.25
C ALA A 9 -43.54 -40.01 27.12
N ALA A 10 -44.14 -39.26 26.20
CA ALA A 10 -43.43 -38.55 25.15
C ALA A 10 -43.02 -37.14 25.64
N ALA A 11 -41.72 -36.91 25.79
CA ALA A 11 -41.14 -35.59 26.01
C ALA A 11 -40.85 -34.92 24.65
N ALA A 12 -41.53 -33.82 24.35
CA ALA A 12 -41.23 -32.98 23.20
C ALA A 12 -40.06 -32.04 23.55
N ALA A 13 -38.88 -32.33 23.02
CA ALA A 13 -37.73 -31.44 23.08
C ALA A 13 -37.81 -30.40 21.94
N VAL A 14 -38.02 -29.13 22.31
CA VAL A 14 -37.92 -27.99 21.40
C VAL A 14 -36.44 -27.64 21.25
N LEU A 15 -35.85 -27.92 20.08
CA LEU A 15 -34.53 -27.45 19.70
C LEU A 15 -34.64 -26.03 19.15
N VAL A 16 -34.26 -25.04 19.97
CA VAL A 16 -34.00 -23.67 19.52
C VAL A 16 -32.57 -23.64 18.97
N VAL A 17 -32.42 -23.63 17.64
CA VAL A 17 -31.12 -23.39 16.99
C VAL A 17 -30.91 -21.88 16.92
N SER A 18 -30.10 -21.37 17.85
CA SER A 18 -29.49 -20.05 17.79
C SER A 18 -28.41 -20.04 16.70
N GLY A 19 -28.79 -19.65 15.49
CA GLY A 19 -27.86 -19.45 14.37
C GLY A 19 -26.96 -18.24 14.60
N CYS A 20 -25.75 -18.47 15.13
CA CYS A 20 -24.67 -17.49 15.09
C CYS A 20 -24.12 -17.42 13.67
N GLY A 21 -24.18 -16.23 13.06
CA GLY A 21 -23.60 -15.92 11.75
C GLY A 21 -22.06 -15.86 11.80
N GLY A 22 -21.42 -17.01 11.96
CA GLY A 22 -19.98 -17.17 11.73
C GLY A 22 -19.71 -17.42 10.25
N LYS A 23 -18.80 -16.64 9.64
CA LYS A 23 -18.18 -16.97 8.35
C LYS A 23 -17.61 -18.39 8.45
N GLN A 24 -18.25 -19.36 7.80
CA GLN A 24 -17.70 -20.70 7.64
C GLN A 24 -16.47 -20.59 6.74
N VAL A 25 -15.29 -20.78 7.31
CA VAL A 25 -14.07 -21.02 6.55
C VAL A 25 -14.16 -22.46 6.06
N GLN A 26 -14.42 -22.63 4.76
CA GLN A 26 -14.24 -23.92 4.11
C GLN A 26 -12.74 -24.23 4.06
N ASP A 27 -12.34 -25.30 4.73
CA ASP A 27 -11.03 -25.94 4.58
C ASP A 27 -10.85 -26.36 3.11
N ASN A 28 -10.25 -25.49 2.30
CA ASN A 28 -9.73 -25.85 1.00
C ASN A 28 -8.26 -26.21 1.18
N GLN A 29 -7.99 -27.52 1.13
CA GLN A 29 -6.64 -28.04 0.96
C GLN A 29 -5.95 -27.36 -0.22
N ALA A 30 -4.65 -27.07 -0.05
CA ALA A 30 -3.76 -26.50 -1.04
C ALA A 30 -3.53 -27.46 -2.23
N GLY A 31 -4.56 -27.65 -3.05
CA GLY A 31 -4.44 -28.14 -4.42
C GLY A 31 -4.28 -26.96 -5.36
N ALA A 32 -3.62 -27.17 -6.50
CA ALA A 32 -3.63 -26.24 -7.61
C ALA A 32 -5.07 -26.05 -8.11
N GLY A 33 -5.80 -25.10 -7.51
CA GLY A 33 -7.13 -24.71 -7.97
C GLY A 33 -7.05 -24.15 -9.38
N ALA A 34 -8.14 -24.31 -10.15
CA ALA A 34 -8.28 -23.62 -11.43
C ALA A 34 -8.02 -22.11 -11.24
N CYS A 35 -7.45 -21.45 -12.25
CA CYS A 35 -7.19 -20.01 -12.24
C CYS A 35 -8.50 -19.22 -12.40
N GLU A 36 -9.40 -19.41 -11.45
CA GLU A 36 -10.77 -18.89 -11.45
C GLU A 36 -11.08 -18.27 -10.10
N ALA A 37 -11.74 -17.12 -10.17
CA ALA A 37 -12.23 -16.44 -8.99
C ALA A 37 -13.52 -17.10 -8.48
N ALA A 38 -13.58 -17.36 -7.17
CA ALA A 38 -14.78 -17.83 -6.50
C ALA A 38 -15.87 -16.73 -6.45
N ASP A 39 -17.10 -17.13 -6.13
CA ASP A 39 -18.15 -16.20 -5.72
C ASP A 39 -17.82 -15.61 -4.34
N GLY A 40 -17.99 -14.30 -4.17
CA GLY A 40 -17.74 -13.69 -2.86
C GLY A 40 -17.57 -12.18 -2.88
N ARG A 41 -17.14 -11.64 -1.73
CA ARG A 41 -16.80 -10.22 -1.57
C ARG A 41 -15.33 -10.10 -1.20
N LEU A 42 -14.68 -9.05 -1.69
CA LEU A 42 -13.32 -8.69 -1.30
C LEU A 42 -13.21 -7.22 -0.97
N THR A 43 -12.24 -6.89 -0.14
CA THR A 43 -11.95 -5.54 0.31
C THR A 43 -10.47 -5.21 0.11
N ILE A 44 -10.20 -4.02 -0.41
CA ILE A 44 -8.86 -3.57 -0.79
C ILE A 44 -8.46 -2.37 0.08
N ALA A 45 -7.41 -2.54 0.89
CA ALA A 45 -6.82 -1.46 1.67
C ALA A 45 -5.92 -0.61 0.77
N THR A 46 -6.16 0.70 0.73
CA THR A 46 -5.50 1.61 -0.22
C THR A 46 -4.58 2.63 0.46
N GLY A 47 -4.95 3.90 0.50
CA GLY A 47 -4.21 4.98 1.13
C GLY A 47 -5.09 6.22 1.17
N ASN A 48 -4.49 7.39 1.39
CA ASN A 48 -5.23 8.66 1.39
C ASN A 48 -5.95 8.88 0.06
N THR A 49 -7.10 9.55 0.09
CA THR A 49 -7.93 9.90 -1.09
C THR A 49 -7.19 10.60 -2.22
N GLY A 50 -6.14 11.38 -1.92
CA GLY A 50 -5.25 12.01 -2.91
C GLY A 50 -4.14 11.13 -3.48
N GLY A 51 -3.98 9.91 -2.94
CA GLY A 51 -2.92 9.00 -3.30
C GLY A 51 -3.27 8.10 -4.48
N VAL A 52 -2.24 7.71 -5.23
CA VAL A 52 -2.36 6.78 -6.36
C VAL A 52 -2.95 5.42 -5.93
N TYR A 53 -2.72 4.97 -4.69
CA TYR A 53 -3.36 3.78 -4.13
C TYR A 53 -4.89 3.87 -4.11
N TYR A 54 -5.46 5.00 -3.70
CA TYR A 54 -6.91 5.15 -3.63
C TYR A 54 -7.53 5.11 -5.02
N VAL A 55 -6.91 5.83 -5.97
CA VAL A 55 -7.35 5.88 -7.37
C VAL A 55 -7.25 4.52 -8.05
N LEU A 56 -6.07 3.88 -8.02
CA LEU A 56 -5.88 2.56 -8.63
C LEU A 56 -6.62 1.46 -7.89
N GLY A 57 -6.77 1.55 -6.57
CA GLY A 57 -7.54 0.59 -5.78
C GLY A 57 -9.02 0.61 -6.12
N GLY A 58 -9.61 1.80 -6.31
CA GLY A 58 -10.96 1.93 -6.84
C GLY A 58 -11.10 1.34 -8.24
N GLY A 59 -10.16 1.64 -9.13
CA GLY A 59 -10.10 1.05 -10.47
C GLY A 59 -10.00 -0.48 -10.44
N LEU A 60 -9.14 -1.04 -9.59
CA LEU A 60 -8.96 -2.48 -9.41
C LEU A 60 -10.22 -3.14 -8.84
N ALA A 61 -10.86 -2.53 -7.86
CA ALA A 61 -12.11 -3.03 -7.28
C ALA A 61 -13.23 -3.11 -8.34
N GLN A 62 -13.35 -2.08 -9.17
CA GLN A 62 -14.31 -2.06 -10.28
C GLN A 62 -13.96 -3.11 -11.34
N LEU A 63 -12.68 -3.24 -11.68
CA LEU A 63 -12.19 -4.22 -12.65
C LEU A 63 -12.48 -5.65 -12.20
N ILE A 64 -12.17 -5.99 -10.94
CA ILE A 64 -12.48 -7.30 -10.34
C ILE A 64 -13.99 -7.56 -10.38
N SER A 65 -14.80 -6.59 -9.96
CA SER A 65 -16.26 -6.74 -9.90
C SER A 65 -16.91 -6.95 -11.27
N ASN A 66 -16.35 -6.34 -12.32
CA ASN A 66 -16.91 -6.43 -13.66
C ASN A 66 -16.48 -7.69 -14.43
N ASN A 67 -15.34 -8.27 -14.08
CA ASN A 67 -14.73 -9.36 -14.87
C ASN A 67 -14.68 -10.69 -14.11
N THR A 68 -15.14 -10.73 -12.87
CA THR A 68 -15.15 -11.94 -12.04
C THR A 68 -16.46 -12.08 -11.27
N LYS A 69 -16.61 -13.22 -10.59
CA LYS A 69 -17.70 -13.50 -9.66
C LYS A 69 -17.55 -12.79 -8.30
N LEU A 70 -16.40 -12.17 -8.06
CA LEU A 70 -16.15 -11.42 -6.83
C LEU A 70 -16.83 -10.05 -6.90
N ARG A 71 -17.13 -9.49 -5.72
CA ARG A 71 -17.58 -8.12 -5.53
C ARG A 71 -16.56 -7.41 -4.66
N ALA A 72 -15.70 -6.61 -5.29
CA ALA A 72 -14.60 -5.93 -4.64
C ALA A 72 -14.96 -4.47 -4.31
N THR A 73 -14.48 -3.99 -3.16
CA THR A 73 -14.56 -2.57 -2.76
C THR A 73 -13.20 -2.10 -2.27
N ALA A 74 -12.85 -0.85 -2.56
CA ALA A 74 -11.65 -0.20 -2.03
C ALA A 74 -11.99 0.71 -0.84
N ALA A 75 -11.07 0.82 0.12
CA ALA A 75 -11.23 1.68 1.30
C ALA A 75 -10.03 2.59 1.48
N GLU A 76 -10.30 3.84 1.89
CA GLU A 76 -9.28 4.79 2.34
C GLU A 76 -8.64 4.30 3.63
N THR A 77 -7.32 4.46 3.73
CA THR A 77 -6.53 4.09 4.91
C THR A 77 -5.35 5.06 5.08
N GLY A 78 -4.57 4.89 6.16
CA GLY A 78 -3.26 5.50 6.33
C GLY A 78 -2.15 4.88 5.49
N ALA A 79 -2.44 3.94 4.58
CA ALA A 79 -1.49 3.21 3.72
C ALA A 79 -0.63 2.16 4.44
N SER A 80 0.62 1.97 4.01
CA SER A 80 1.36 0.69 4.08
C SER A 80 1.40 -0.03 5.44
N VAL A 81 1.82 0.62 6.54
CA VAL A 81 1.90 -0.06 7.85
C VAL A 81 0.50 -0.40 8.34
N GLN A 82 -0.44 0.54 8.26
CA GLN A 82 -1.83 0.29 8.63
C GLN A 82 -2.46 -0.82 7.76
N ASN A 83 -2.24 -0.79 6.45
CA ASN A 83 -2.79 -1.77 5.52
C ASN A 83 -2.34 -3.19 5.84
N ILE A 84 -1.06 -3.40 6.12
CA ILE A 84 -0.55 -4.71 6.51
C ILE A 84 -1.16 -5.15 7.85
N GLN A 85 -1.22 -4.25 8.85
CA GLN A 85 -1.84 -4.55 10.14
C GLN A 85 -3.29 -5.01 9.99
N GLN A 86 -4.07 -4.32 9.15
CA GLN A 86 -5.49 -4.60 8.94
C GLN A 86 -5.73 -5.79 7.99
N LEU A 87 -4.83 -6.03 7.03
CA LEU A 87 -4.82 -7.25 6.20
C LEU A 87 -4.65 -8.49 7.08
N VAL A 88 -3.68 -8.48 7.99
CA VAL A 88 -3.41 -9.62 8.88
C VAL A 88 -4.50 -9.77 9.94
N ALA A 89 -5.11 -8.68 10.40
CA ALA A 89 -6.28 -8.74 11.28
C ALA A 89 -7.54 -9.30 10.60
N GLY A 90 -7.57 -9.32 9.26
CA GLY A 90 -8.70 -9.82 8.47
C GLY A 90 -9.76 -8.79 8.14
N ASP A 91 -9.47 -7.50 8.37
CA ASP A 91 -10.34 -6.38 7.99
C ASP A 91 -10.32 -6.16 6.48
N TYR A 92 -9.19 -6.47 5.83
CA TYR A 92 -9.01 -6.41 4.38
C TYR A 92 -8.50 -7.73 3.81
N ASP A 93 -8.78 -7.94 2.53
CA ASP A 93 -8.38 -9.15 1.81
C ASP A 93 -7.14 -8.93 0.94
N ILE A 94 -7.00 -7.71 0.40
CA ILE A 94 -5.86 -7.25 -0.42
C ILE A 94 -5.40 -5.91 0.11
N ALA A 95 -4.09 -5.65 0.10
CA ALA A 95 -3.52 -4.38 0.51
C ALA A 95 -2.48 -3.86 -0.49
N PHE A 96 -2.51 -2.55 -0.72
CA PHE A 96 -1.37 -1.84 -1.29
C PHE A 96 -0.31 -1.61 -0.20
N THR A 97 0.96 -1.79 -0.52
CA THR A 97 2.05 -1.49 0.40
C THR A 97 3.34 -1.14 -0.33
N LEU A 98 4.18 -0.30 0.28
CA LEU A 98 5.56 -0.18 -0.16
C LEU A 98 6.33 -1.46 0.17
N ALA A 99 7.24 -1.86 -0.72
CA ALA A 99 8.03 -3.08 -0.58
C ALA A 99 8.94 -3.06 0.66
N ASP A 100 9.44 -1.89 1.05
CA ASP A 100 10.29 -1.71 2.23
C ASP A 100 9.51 -1.98 3.54
N THR A 101 8.26 -1.55 3.59
CA THR A 101 7.34 -1.74 4.71
C THR A 101 6.87 -3.19 4.78
N ALA A 102 6.64 -3.82 3.63
CA ALA A 102 6.32 -5.25 3.56
C ALA A 102 7.52 -6.12 3.94
N ALA A 103 8.74 -5.71 3.61
CA ALA A 103 9.98 -6.37 4.04
C ALA A 103 10.13 -6.33 5.57
N ASP A 104 9.90 -5.17 6.19
CA ASP A 104 9.87 -5.04 7.65
C ASP A 104 8.82 -5.97 8.26
N ALA A 105 7.63 -6.06 7.65
CA ALA A 105 6.54 -6.89 8.14
C ALA A 105 6.88 -8.38 8.12
N VAL A 106 7.36 -8.91 6.99
CA VAL A 106 7.71 -10.34 6.89
C VAL A 106 8.92 -10.71 7.76
N GLN A 107 9.78 -9.75 8.09
CA GLN A 107 10.93 -9.94 8.98
C GLN A 107 10.61 -9.67 10.45
N GLY A 108 9.44 -9.09 10.77
CA GLY A 108 9.07 -8.72 12.13
C GLY A 108 9.94 -7.60 12.71
N LYS A 109 10.22 -6.57 11.92
CA LYS A 109 11.05 -5.41 12.29
C LYS A 109 10.22 -4.13 12.39
N ALA A 110 10.78 -3.11 13.04
CA ALA A 110 10.24 -1.75 13.07
C ALA A 110 8.79 -1.72 13.62
N SER A 111 7.80 -1.33 12.81
CA SER A 111 6.39 -1.32 13.24
C SER A 111 5.81 -2.70 13.53
N PHE A 112 6.55 -3.77 13.20
CA PHE A 112 6.20 -5.17 13.38
C PHE A 112 7.20 -5.90 14.31
N GLU A 113 7.94 -5.16 15.13
CA GLU A 113 9.02 -5.69 15.98
C GLU A 113 8.60 -6.95 16.77
N GLY A 114 9.38 -8.03 16.60
CA GLY A 114 9.16 -9.32 17.26
C GLY A 114 7.96 -10.12 16.74
N LYS A 115 7.28 -9.65 15.69
CA LYS A 115 6.08 -10.28 15.11
C LYS A 115 6.15 -10.33 13.59
N PRO A 116 6.87 -11.30 12.99
CA PRO A 116 6.81 -11.55 11.56
C PRO A 116 5.37 -11.77 11.06
N GLN A 117 5.00 -11.08 9.99
CA GLN A 117 3.66 -11.14 9.39
C GLN A 117 3.63 -12.15 8.23
N LYS A 118 2.59 -12.98 8.18
CA LYS A 118 2.39 -14.00 7.13
C LYS A 118 1.63 -13.42 5.94
N ILE A 119 2.35 -12.64 5.13
CA ILE A 119 1.82 -12.04 3.89
C ILE A 119 2.61 -12.51 2.67
N GLN A 120 1.94 -12.52 1.52
CA GLN A 120 2.53 -12.85 0.23
C GLN A 120 2.15 -11.79 -0.81
N ALA A 121 3.01 -11.57 -1.80
CA ALA A 121 2.76 -10.62 -2.87
C ALA A 121 1.88 -11.26 -3.95
N LEU A 122 0.94 -10.49 -4.50
CA LEU A 122 0.31 -10.80 -5.79
C LEU A 122 1.18 -10.30 -6.95
N ALA A 123 1.69 -9.08 -6.85
CA ALA A 123 2.60 -8.53 -7.83
C ALA A 123 3.30 -7.28 -7.29
N ARG A 124 4.51 -7.00 -7.81
CA ARG A 124 5.05 -5.64 -7.89
C ARG A 124 4.30 -4.90 -9.00
N ILE A 125 3.79 -3.71 -8.69
CA ILE A 125 2.90 -2.97 -9.60
C ILE A 125 3.60 -1.78 -10.24
N TYR A 126 4.03 -0.77 -9.49
CA TYR A 126 4.68 0.43 -10.03
C TYR A 126 5.65 1.00 -8.98
N PRO A 127 6.68 1.78 -9.37
CA PRO A 127 7.53 2.46 -8.41
C PRO A 127 6.85 3.70 -7.82
N ASN A 128 6.97 3.92 -6.52
CA ASN A 128 6.72 5.23 -5.91
C ASN A 128 8.02 6.02 -5.91
N SER A 129 7.98 7.25 -6.42
CA SER A 129 9.07 8.20 -6.28
C SER A 129 8.87 9.02 -5.01
N THR A 130 9.91 9.10 -4.18
CA THR A 130 9.90 9.95 -3.00
C THR A 130 10.05 11.40 -3.45
N GLN A 131 9.14 12.25 -3.04
CA GLN A 131 9.06 13.64 -3.43
C GLN A 131 9.25 14.45 -2.15
N VAL A 132 10.34 15.19 -2.07
CA VAL A 132 10.65 16.08 -0.95
C VAL A 132 10.50 17.51 -1.44
N VAL A 133 9.40 18.16 -1.06
CA VAL A 133 9.07 19.51 -1.51
C VAL A 133 9.19 20.46 -0.32
N VAL A 134 9.95 21.53 -0.49
CA VAL A 134 10.21 22.53 0.56
C VAL A 134 9.86 23.92 0.08
N ARG A 135 9.49 24.81 1.00
CA ARG A 135 9.32 26.23 0.68
C ARG A 135 10.67 26.83 0.35
N ALA A 136 10.73 27.67 -0.69
CA ALA A 136 11.97 28.27 -1.17
C ALA A 136 12.63 29.18 -0.11
N ASP A 137 11.84 29.79 0.77
CA ASP A 137 12.28 30.68 1.85
C ASP A 137 12.59 29.96 3.17
N ALA A 138 12.41 28.63 3.26
CA ALA A 138 12.66 27.87 4.49
C ALA A 138 14.16 27.66 4.79
N GLY A 139 15.04 27.99 3.84
CA GLY A 139 16.49 27.79 3.96
C GLY A 139 16.92 26.32 3.84
N ILE A 140 16.08 25.46 3.25
CA ILE A 140 16.35 24.02 3.12
C ILE A 140 16.91 23.75 1.71
N ASN A 141 18.15 23.29 1.61
CA ASN A 141 18.77 22.86 0.33
C ASN A 141 19.09 21.36 0.31
N SER A 142 19.20 20.75 1.49
CA SER A 142 19.45 19.34 1.70
C SER A 142 18.58 18.81 2.85
N VAL A 143 18.52 17.48 3.01
CA VAL A 143 17.82 16.86 4.15
C VAL A 143 18.42 17.32 5.49
N ALA A 144 19.73 17.57 5.57
CA ALA A 144 20.40 18.03 6.79
C ALA A 144 19.91 19.41 7.27
N ASP A 145 19.48 20.28 6.34
CA ASP A 145 18.95 21.62 6.64
C ASP A 145 17.54 21.58 7.24
N MET A 146 16.91 20.41 7.32
CA MET A 146 15.62 20.22 7.96
C MET A 146 15.67 20.33 9.49
N ARG A 147 16.87 20.39 10.09
CA ARG A 147 17.02 20.53 11.54
C ARG A 147 16.25 21.76 12.07
N GLY A 148 15.38 21.52 13.03
CA GLY A 148 14.51 22.51 13.65
C GLY A 148 13.32 22.97 12.80
N LYS A 149 13.15 22.45 11.57
CA LYS A 149 12.09 22.84 10.64
C LYS A 149 10.82 22.01 10.84
N ARG A 150 9.68 22.57 10.44
CA ARG A 150 8.37 21.90 10.48
C ARG A 150 8.18 21.09 9.21
N ILE A 151 8.48 19.80 9.31
CA ILE A 151 8.49 18.90 8.15
C ILE A 151 7.33 17.93 8.24
N SER A 152 6.50 17.88 7.21
CA SER A 152 5.51 16.83 7.11
C SER A 152 6.15 15.51 6.70
N THR A 153 6.01 14.50 7.55
CA THR A 153 6.54 13.15 7.29
C THR A 153 5.51 12.23 6.64
N GLY A 154 4.30 12.70 6.37
CA GLY A 154 3.19 11.89 5.86
C GLY A 154 2.23 11.41 6.96
N SER A 155 1.20 10.66 6.58
CA SER A 155 0.18 10.20 7.53
C SER A 155 0.77 9.21 8.55
N PRO A 156 0.24 9.20 9.78
CA PRO A 156 0.60 8.17 10.75
C PRO A 156 0.45 6.77 10.15
N LYS A 157 1.47 5.91 10.33
CA LYS A 157 1.51 4.53 9.82
C LYS A 157 1.46 4.42 8.29
N SER A 158 1.84 5.48 7.58
CA SER A 158 2.00 5.43 6.12
C SER A 158 3.39 4.95 5.71
N GLY A 159 3.49 4.40 4.50
CA GLY A 159 4.79 4.14 3.88
C GLY A 159 5.60 5.43 3.67
N THR A 160 4.92 6.56 3.44
CA THR A 160 5.54 7.90 3.39
C THR A 160 6.23 8.25 4.70
N GLU A 161 5.62 7.96 5.85
CA GLU A 161 6.23 8.19 7.15
C GLU A 161 7.46 7.30 7.38
N VAL A 162 7.37 6.03 6.99
CA VAL A 162 8.51 5.11 7.08
C VAL A 162 9.69 5.64 6.26
N ILE A 163 9.47 6.00 5.00
CA ILE A 163 10.56 6.47 4.14
C ILE A 163 11.08 7.86 4.54
N ALA A 164 10.20 8.77 5.00
CA ALA A 164 10.61 10.08 5.50
C ALA A 164 11.58 9.94 6.69
N ASN A 165 11.22 9.12 7.68
CA ASN A 165 12.05 8.89 8.85
C ASN A 165 13.39 8.23 8.49
N ARG A 166 13.40 7.32 7.52
CA ARG A 166 14.63 6.68 7.01
C ARG A 166 15.52 7.65 6.26
N VAL A 167 14.98 8.51 5.40
CA VAL A 167 15.75 9.54 4.68
C VAL A 167 16.36 10.54 5.68
N VAL A 168 15.58 10.99 6.66
CA VAL A 168 16.06 11.90 7.72
C VAL A 168 17.18 11.26 8.54
N SER A 169 16.99 10.00 8.95
CA SER A 169 18.02 9.23 9.67
C SER A 169 19.28 9.00 8.84
N ALA A 170 19.12 8.68 7.54
CA ALA A 170 20.23 8.52 6.60
C ALA A 170 21.02 9.81 6.37
N ALA A 171 20.41 10.97 6.61
CA ALA A 171 21.09 12.27 6.60
C ALA A 171 21.75 12.62 7.95
N GLY A 172 21.75 11.72 8.92
CA GLY A 172 22.35 11.92 10.25
C GLY A 172 21.50 12.77 11.20
N LEU A 173 20.20 12.89 10.95
CA LEU A 173 19.25 13.56 11.83
C LEU A 173 18.38 12.54 12.57
N ASN A 174 18.04 12.80 13.82
CA ASN A 174 17.01 12.06 14.52
C ASN A 174 15.61 12.58 14.11
N PRO A 175 14.75 11.79 13.44
CA PRO A 175 13.43 12.24 13.00
C PRO A 175 12.47 12.63 14.14
N GLU A 176 12.73 12.19 15.37
CA GLU A 176 11.91 12.50 16.55
C GLU A 176 12.32 13.80 17.25
N THR A 177 13.61 14.16 17.18
CA THR A 177 14.16 15.27 17.99
C THR A 177 14.83 16.38 17.19
N ASP A 178 15.41 16.06 16.03
CA ASP A 178 16.10 17.08 15.22
C ASP A 178 15.15 17.83 14.29
N ILE A 179 13.96 17.30 13.97
CA ILE A 179 12.94 17.98 13.16
C ILE A 179 11.65 18.18 13.96
N GLN A 180 10.86 19.19 13.61
CA GLN A 180 9.51 19.36 14.16
C GLN A 180 8.51 18.58 13.29
N ALA A 181 8.52 17.25 13.41
CA ALA A 181 7.74 16.35 12.56
C ALA A 181 6.22 16.63 12.62
N GLN A 182 5.59 16.77 11.47
CA GLN A 182 4.15 16.96 11.29
C GLN A 182 3.56 15.74 10.57
N ARG A 183 2.86 14.88 11.30
CA ARG A 183 2.27 13.64 10.74
C ARG A 183 0.93 13.96 10.06
N LEU A 184 0.96 14.34 8.79
CA LEU A 184 -0.20 14.88 8.07
C LEU A 184 -0.55 14.06 6.83
N ALA A 185 -1.84 13.98 6.51
CA ALA A 185 -2.29 13.58 5.18
C ALA A 185 -1.87 14.61 4.13
N LEU A 186 -1.65 14.16 2.89
CA LEU A 186 -1.05 14.98 1.83
C LEU A 186 -1.76 16.32 1.61
N GLY A 187 -3.10 16.33 1.53
CA GLY A 187 -3.86 17.57 1.39
C GLY A 187 -3.61 18.57 2.52
N LYS A 188 -3.55 18.09 3.77
CA LYS A 188 -3.22 18.93 4.94
C LYS A 188 -1.77 19.42 4.93
N ALA A 189 -0.83 18.61 4.47
CA ALA A 189 0.54 19.03 4.28
C ALA A 189 0.65 20.14 3.21
N VAL A 190 -0.07 19.99 2.09
CA VAL A 190 -0.14 21.00 1.02
C VAL A 190 -0.76 22.31 1.50
N ASP A 191 -1.89 22.25 2.22
CA ASP A 191 -2.49 23.43 2.87
C ASP A 191 -1.51 24.09 3.86
N GLY A 192 -0.77 23.28 4.61
CA GLY A 192 0.26 23.72 5.54
C GLY A 192 1.41 24.46 4.85
N MET A 193 1.85 23.96 3.69
CA MET A 193 2.87 24.60 2.87
C MET A 193 2.37 25.93 2.30
N LYS A 194 1.15 25.96 1.78
CA LYS A 194 0.50 27.18 1.24
C LYS A 194 0.33 28.27 2.30
N SER A 195 0.00 27.89 3.54
CA SER A 195 -0.15 28.81 4.67
C SER A 195 1.16 29.15 5.39
N GLY A 196 2.27 28.51 5.03
CA GLY A 196 3.55 28.68 5.71
C GLY A 196 3.62 28.10 7.12
N THR A 197 2.68 27.23 7.49
CA THR A 197 2.70 26.48 8.76
C THR A 197 3.55 25.21 8.69
N VAL A 198 3.86 24.75 7.47
CA VAL A 198 4.78 23.65 7.16
C VAL A 198 5.90 24.19 6.26
N ASP A 199 7.15 23.81 6.54
CA ASP A 199 8.35 24.27 5.81
C ASP A 199 8.73 23.32 4.68
N GLY A 200 8.41 22.03 4.81
CA GLY A 200 8.60 21.03 3.79
C GLY A 200 7.73 19.79 4.02
N LEU A 201 7.55 18.98 2.99
CA LEU A 201 6.84 17.71 3.06
C LEU A 201 7.59 16.60 2.36
N PHE A 202 7.39 15.39 2.86
CA PHE A 202 7.68 14.14 2.19
C PHE A 202 6.40 13.57 1.59
N TRP A 203 6.52 13.01 0.40
CA TRP A 203 5.47 12.22 -0.23
C TRP A 203 6.07 11.05 -1.02
N SER A 204 5.67 9.82 -0.73
CA SER A 204 6.02 8.66 -1.54
C SER A 204 4.81 8.25 -2.36
N GLY A 205 4.88 8.44 -3.68
CA GLY A 205 3.75 8.23 -4.56
C GLY A 205 4.13 8.09 -6.03
N GLY A 206 3.17 7.58 -6.81
CA GLY A 206 3.29 7.57 -8.27
C GLY A 206 3.23 8.98 -8.85
N LEU A 207 3.77 9.13 -10.05
CA LEU A 207 3.83 10.40 -10.77
C LEU A 207 2.79 10.44 -11.90
N PRO A 208 2.15 11.60 -12.15
CA PRO A 208 2.06 12.75 -11.25
C PRO A 208 1.16 12.44 -10.04
N THR A 209 1.34 13.16 -8.94
CA THR A 209 0.37 13.21 -7.84
C THR A 209 -0.46 14.52 -7.94
N PRO A 210 -1.80 14.47 -7.92
CA PRO A 210 -2.65 15.66 -8.07
C PRO A 210 -2.36 16.79 -7.07
N GLU A 211 -2.19 16.47 -5.79
CA GLU A 211 -1.97 17.47 -4.74
C GLU A 211 -0.57 18.12 -4.83
N ILE A 212 0.43 17.39 -5.32
CA ILE A 212 1.75 17.97 -5.62
C ILE A 212 1.67 18.89 -6.85
N THR A 213 0.84 18.53 -7.84
CA THR A 213 0.52 19.40 -8.98
C THR A 213 -0.16 20.70 -8.51
N ASP A 214 -1.13 20.59 -7.61
CA ASP A 214 -1.81 21.74 -7.01
C ASP A 214 -0.83 22.64 -6.24
N LEU A 215 0.03 22.06 -5.38
CA LEU A 215 1.04 22.80 -4.63
C LEU A 215 1.99 23.57 -5.56
N THR A 216 2.56 22.89 -6.56
CA THR A 216 3.53 23.48 -7.50
C THR A 216 2.89 24.51 -8.42
N THR A 217 1.63 24.31 -8.82
CA THR A 217 0.87 25.31 -9.60
C THR A 217 0.52 26.53 -8.76
N SER A 218 0.15 26.34 -7.49
CA SER A 218 -0.26 27.42 -6.58
C SER A 218 0.90 28.28 -6.12
N LEU A 219 2.04 27.67 -5.78
CA LEU A 219 3.19 28.36 -5.20
C LEU A 219 4.30 28.64 -6.23
N GLY A 220 4.35 27.93 -7.34
CA GLY A 220 5.36 28.11 -8.39
C GLY A 220 6.78 28.11 -7.81
N GLY A 221 7.55 29.18 -8.10
CA GLY A 221 8.91 29.36 -7.61
C GLY A 221 9.06 29.53 -6.09
N ALA A 222 7.97 29.61 -5.33
CA ALA A 222 8.00 29.62 -3.87
C ALA A 222 8.15 28.22 -3.25
N VAL A 223 8.20 27.16 -4.06
CA VAL A 223 8.59 25.81 -3.64
C VAL A 223 9.68 25.25 -4.53
N LYS A 224 10.44 24.28 -4.01
CA LYS A 224 11.43 23.51 -4.75
C LYS A 224 11.48 22.08 -4.25
N PHE A 225 12.00 21.18 -5.08
CA PHE A 225 12.26 19.81 -4.68
C PHE A 225 13.69 19.65 -4.20
N VAL A 226 13.90 18.74 -3.24
CA VAL A 226 15.22 18.40 -2.67
C VAL A 226 15.68 17.07 -3.24
N ASP A 227 16.92 17.03 -3.75
CA ASP A 227 17.60 15.79 -4.12
C ASP A 227 17.92 14.97 -2.87
N ILE A 228 17.44 13.73 -2.85
CA ILE A 228 17.67 12.78 -1.75
C ILE A 228 18.53 11.58 -2.15
N THR A 229 19.07 11.55 -3.38
CA THR A 229 19.97 10.48 -3.81
C THR A 229 21.24 10.33 -2.96
N PRO A 230 21.78 11.38 -2.29
CA PRO A 230 22.88 11.19 -1.34
C PRO A 230 22.55 10.22 -0.19
N GLN A 231 21.26 10.01 0.14
CA GLN A 231 20.82 9.09 1.19
C GLN A 231 20.66 7.64 0.68
N LEU A 232 20.71 7.39 -0.64
CA LEU A 232 20.39 6.09 -1.23
C LEU A 232 21.25 4.96 -0.66
N GLY A 233 22.56 5.16 -0.56
CA GLY A 233 23.47 4.12 -0.06
C GLY A 233 23.12 3.65 1.35
N ALA A 234 22.82 4.58 2.26
CA ALA A 234 22.39 4.27 3.63
C ALA A 234 21.00 3.61 3.65
N MET A 235 20.08 4.08 2.81
CA MET A 235 18.75 3.47 2.68
C MET A 235 18.84 2.03 2.18
N GLN A 236 19.71 1.73 1.21
CA GLN A 236 19.93 0.37 0.70
C GLN A 236 20.50 -0.60 1.75
N GLN A 237 21.23 -0.10 2.76
CA GLN A 237 21.63 -0.92 3.91
C GLN A 237 20.44 -1.29 4.81
N ILE A 238 19.41 -0.45 4.87
CA ILE A 238 18.18 -0.72 5.62
C ILE A 238 17.32 -1.72 4.86
N SER A 239 17.13 -1.49 3.55
CA SER A 239 16.40 -2.40 2.67
C SER A 239 16.90 -2.31 1.24
N PRO A 240 17.24 -3.44 0.58
CA PRO A 240 17.78 -3.44 -0.77
C PRO A 240 16.77 -3.05 -1.86
N VAL A 241 15.49 -2.85 -1.50
CA VAL A 241 14.41 -2.50 -2.44
C VAL A 241 14.44 -1.04 -2.88
N TYR A 242 15.28 -0.20 -2.30
CA TYR A 242 15.41 1.20 -2.71
C TYR A 242 16.23 1.34 -3.98
N GLU A 243 15.68 2.09 -4.93
CA GLU A 243 16.23 2.26 -6.27
C GLU A 243 16.47 3.76 -6.52
N ALA A 244 17.51 4.11 -7.29
CA ALA A 244 17.65 5.46 -7.80
C ALA A 244 16.51 5.76 -8.78
N SER A 245 16.01 6.99 -8.75
CA SER A 245 14.92 7.44 -9.62
C SER A 245 15.08 8.92 -9.95
N THR A 246 14.23 9.41 -10.84
CA THR A 246 14.17 10.80 -11.25
C THR A 246 12.71 11.21 -11.34
N ILE A 247 12.38 12.40 -10.84
CA ILE A 247 11.12 13.08 -11.13
C ILE A 247 11.36 13.93 -12.40
N PRO A 248 10.77 13.57 -13.55
CA PRO A 248 10.94 14.34 -14.77
C PRO A 248 10.44 15.78 -14.59
N ALA A 249 11.14 16.75 -15.16
CA ALA A 249 10.77 18.16 -15.09
C ALA A 249 9.34 18.39 -15.58
N ALA A 250 8.95 17.69 -16.65
CA ALA A 250 7.63 17.76 -17.26
C ALA A 250 6.49 17.33 -16.32
N THR A 251 6.76 16.53 -15.28
CA THR A 251 5.73 16.04 -14.35
C THR A 251 5.03 17.17 -13.61
N TYR A 252 5.77 18.20 -13.19
CA TYR A 252 5.24 19.35 -12.44
C TYR A 252 5.70 20.70 -12.99
N LYS A 253 6.14 20.75 -14.27
CA LYS A 253 6.70 21.95 -14.92
C LYS A 253 7.88 22.55 -14.16
N LEU A 254 8.77 21.68 -13.67
CA LEU A 254 9.97 22.07 -12.96
C LEU A 254 11.02 22.63 -13.91
N ALA A 255 12.02 23.34 -13.36
CA ALA A 255 13.13 23.90 -14.15
C ALA A 255 14.06 22.80 -14.72
N ALA A 256 14.19 21.68 -14.02
CA ALA A 256 15.01 20.54 -14.40
C ALA A 256 14.48 19.26 -13.76
N ASP A 257 14.95 18.12 -14.26
CA ASP A 257 14.74 16.81 -13.66
C ASP A 257 15.31 16.79 -12.24
N VAL A 258 14.61 16.12 -11.31
CA VAL A 258 15.02 16.04 -9.91
C VAL A 258 15.40 14.60 -9.56
N PRO A 259 16.67 14.31 -9.24
CA PRO A 259 17.08 13.02 -8.75
C PRO A 259 16.39 12.69 -7.42
N THR A 260 15.98 11.44 -7.25
CA THR A 260 15.33 10.97 -6.03
C THR A 260 15.51 9.47 -5.82
N ILE A 261 14.87 8.94 -4.78
CA ILE A 261 14.82 7.52 -4.44
C ILE A 261 13.42 7.00 -4.66
N ALA A 262 13.32 5.86 -5.36
CA ALA A 262 12.09 5.12 -5.52
C ALA A 262 12.04 3.89 -4.61
N VAL A 263 10.81 3.47 -4.32
CA VAL A 263 10.49 2.22 -3.64
C VAL A 263 9.33 1.55 -4.37
N PRO A 264 9.40 0.24 -4.68
CA PRO A 264 8.32 -0.45 -5.36
C PRO A 264 7.05 -0.51 -4.52
N ASN A 265 5.90 -0.38 -5.17
CA ASN A 265 4.62 -0.76 -4.59
C ASN A 265 4.32 -2.22 -4.88
N LEU A 266 3.74 -2.90 -3.90
CA LEU A 266 3.26 -4.27 -3.98
C LEU A 266 1.75 -4.29 -3.71
N LEU A 267 1.05 -5.21 -4.38
CA LEU A 267 -0.20 -5.76 -3.88
C LEU A 267 0.13 -6.99 -3.06
N VAL A 268 -0.37 -7.04 -1.83
CA VAL A 268 -0.14 -8.16 -0.90
C VAL A 268 -1.45 -8.71 -0.36
N VAL A 269 -1.41 -9.99 -0.02
CA VAL A 269 -2.50 -10.77 0.59
C VAL A 269 -1.95 -11.55 1.77
N ARG A 270 -2.83 -12.11 2.61
CA ARG A 270 -2.39 -13.11 3.61
C ARG A 270 -1.92 -14.39 2.91
N GLU A 271 -1.04 -15.13 3.59
CA GLU A 271 -0.55 -16.44 3.10
C GLU A 271 -1.69 -17.46 2.87
N ASP A 272 -2.81 -17.34 3.58
CA ASP A 272 -3.97 -18.21 3.45
C ASP A 272 -4.99 -17.75 2.38
N PHE A 273 -4.64 -16.76 1.56
CA PHE A 273 -5.53 -16.27 0.52
C PHE A 273 -5.75 -17.32 -0.57
N ALA A 274 -6.99 -17.47 -1.04
CA ALA A 274 -7.34 -18.55 -1.95
C ALA A 274 -6.56 -18.46 -3.27
N ALA A 275 -5.86 -19.54 -3.64
CA ALA A 275 -4.98 -19.57 -4.81
C ALA A 275 -5.69 -19.26 -6.14
N GLY A 276 -6.93 -19.75 -6.32
CA GLY A 276 -7.74 -19.42 -7.50
C GLY A 276 -8.04 -17.92 -7.61
N ASN A 277 -8.39 -17.27 -6.50
CA ASN A 277 -8.60 -15.82 -6.45
C ASN A 277 -7.31 -15.06 -6.73
N ALA A 278 -6.18 -15.46 -6.11
CA ALA A 278 -4.88 -14.86 -6.38
C ALA A 278 -4.51 -14.96 -7.87
N CYS A 279 -4.72 -16.12 -8.48
CA CYS A 279 -4.44 -16.35 -9.89
C CYS A 279 -5.31 -15.49 -10.81
N ALA A 280 -6.62 -15.55 -10.62
CA ALA A 280 -7.57 -14.81 -11.46
C ALA A 280 -7.39 -13.30 -11.35
N ILE A 281 -7.20 -12.77 -10.13
CA ILE A 281 -6.98 -11.33 -9.91
C ILE A 281 -5.65 -10.89 -10.50
N THR A 282 -4.58 -11.65 -10.28
CA THR A 282 -3.26 -11.32 -10.83
C THR A 282 -3.33 -11.31 -12.36
N LYS A 283 -3.85 -12.38 -12.99
CA LYS A 283 -4.03 -12.44 -14.44
C LYS A 283 -4.84 -11.25 -14.97
N LEU A 284 -5.97 -10.94 -14.31
CA LEU A 284 -6.83 -9.82 -14.71
C LEU A 284 -6.12 -8.48 -14.71
N ILE A 285 -5.26 -8.20 -13.71
CA ILE A 285 -4.47 -6.96 -13.63
C ILE A 285 -3.63 -6.76 -14.90
N PHE A 286 -2.99 -7.81 -15.40
CA PHE A 286 -2.12 -7.73 -16.58
C PHE A 286 -2.93 -7.76 -17.89
N ASP A 287 -3.93 -8.64 -17.99
CA ASP A 287 -4.79 -8.76 -19.18
C ASP A 287 -5.59 -7.48 -19.45
N LYS A 288 -5.92 -6.73 -18.38
CA LYS A 288 -6.70 -5.48 -18.44
C LYS A 288 -5.94 -4.26 -17.95
N ARG A 289 -4.60 -4.29 -18.01
CA ARG A 289 -3.73 -3.17 -17.63
C ARG A 289 -4.13 -1.84 -18.28
N ALA A 290 -4.56 -1.89 -19.55
CA ALA A 290 -5.00 -0.71 -20.30
C ALA A 290 -6.20 0.00 -19.65
N ASP A 291 -7.10 -0.75 -19.01
CA ASP A 291 -8.26 -0.18 -18.31
C ASP A 291 -7.81 0.54 -17.03
N LEU A 292 -6.81 -0.01 -16.33
CA LEU A 292 -6.17 0.65 -15.18
C LEU A 292 -5.36 1.88 -15.58
N GLU A 293 -4.76 1.88 -16.77
CA GLU A 293 -4.07 3.04 -17.35
C GLU A 293 -4.99 4.23 -17.56
N GLN A 294 -6.25 3.99 -17.94
CA GLN A 294 -7.26 5.04 -18.06
C GLN A 294 -7.66 5.62 -16.69
N VAL A 295 -7.54 4.81 -15.63
CA VAL A 295 -7.78 5.25 -14.25
C VAL A 295 -6.60 6.06 -13.73
N HIS A 296 -5.35 5.62 -13.95
CA HIS A 296 -4.16 6.36 -13.57
C HIS A 296 -2.92 6.00 -14.43
N PRO A 297 -2.11 6.98 -14.87
CA PRO A 297 -0.92 6.74 -15.70
C PRO A 297 0.11 5.78 -15.10
N ALA A 298 0.23 5.73 -13.77
CA ALA A 298 1.15 4.81 -13.08
C ALA A 298 0.90 3.32 -13.41
N ALA A 299 -0.29 2.94 -13.88
CA ALA A 299 -0.55 1.58 -14.33
C ALA A 299 0.27 1.20 -15.60
N LYS A 300 0.88 2.18 -16.30
CA LYS A 300 1.86 1.93 -17.37
C LYS A 300 3.02 1.05 -16.91
N GLU A 301 3.44 1.24 -15.67
CA GLU A 301 4.60 0.58 -15.07
C GLU A 301 4.28 -0.84 -14.55
N ILE A 302 3.02 -1.28 -14.62
CA ILE A 302 2.60 -2.64 -14.28
C ILE A 302 3.03 -3.56 -15.42
N THR A 303 4.20 -4.17 -15.32
CA THR A 303 4.76 -5.01 -16.37
C THR A 303 5.01 -6.42 -15.87
N LYS A 304 4.89 -7.42 -16.75
CA LYS A 304 5.20 -8.82 -16.39
C LYS A 304 6.66 -8.98 -15.93
N ASP A 305 7.57 -8.20 -16.51
CA ASP A 305 9.01 -8.23 -16.19
C ASP A 305 9.33 -7.78 -14.76
N SER A 306 8.56 -6.84 -14.22
CA SER A 306 8.74 -6.36 -12.84
C SER A 306 7.86 -7.12 -11.84
N ALA A 307 6.74 -7.71 -12.28
CA ALA A 307 5.71 -8.27 -11.42
C ALA A 307 6.21 -9.28 -10.38
N THR A 308 7.18 -10.12 -10.76
CA THR A 308 7.74 -11.17 -9.89
C THR A 308 8.89 -10.69 -9.00
N LYS A 309 9.38 -9.46 -9.19
CA LYS A 309 10.48 -8.87 -8.41
C LYS A 309 9.95 -8.33 -7.08
N THR A 310 9.47 -9.24 -6.23
CA THR A 310 8.81 -8.94 -4.96
C THR A 310 9.67 -9.22 -3.74
N ASP A 311 10.89 -9.73 -3.92
CA ASP A 311 11.79 -10.05 -2.82
C ASP A 311 12.01 -8.84 -1.89
N PRO A 312 12.03 -9.06 -0.55
CA PRO A 312 12.02 -10.35 0.15
C PRO A 312 10.62 -10.93 0.43
N ILE A 313 9.55 -10.38 -0.16
CA ILE A 313 8.18 -10.84 0.06
C ILE A 313 7.93 -12.03 -0.89
N PRO A 314 7.57 -13.22 -0.36
CA PRO A 314 7.26 -14.37 -1.21
C PRO A 314 6.09 -14.06 -2.16
N LEU A 315 6.26 -14.40 -3.43
CA LEU A 315 5.19 -14.31 -4.42
C LEU A 315 4.17 -15.42 -4.17
N HIS A 316 2.88 -15.07 -4.13
CA HIS A 316 1.80 -16.01 -3.87
C HIS A 316 1.74 -17.09 -4.97
N PRO A 317 1.58 -18.40 -4.65
CA PRO A 317 1.56 -19.45 -5.66
C PRO A 317 0.50 -19.26 -6.75
N GLY A 318 -0.70 -18.85 -6.37
CA GLY A 318 -1.74 -18.48 -7.34
C GLY A 318 -1.33 -17.30 -8.24
N ALA A 319 -0.63 -16.30 -7.71
CA ALA A 319 -0.14 -15.19 -8.53
C ALA A 319 0.94 -15.62 -9.53
N GLN A 320 1.85 -16.53 -9.13
CA GLN A 320 2.81 -17.14 -10.05
C GLN A 320 2.10 -17.80 -11.25
N GLN A 321 1.02 -18.54 -11.00
CA GLN A 321 0.22 -19.14 -12.07
C GLN A 321 -0.44 -18.08 -12.96
N GLY A 322 -0.98 -17.01 -12.37
CA GLY A 322 -1.62 -15.92 -13.12
C GLY A 322 -0.65 -15.13 -14.01
N LEU A 323 0.62 -15.06 -13.65
CA LEU A 323 1.67 -14.38 -14.43
C LEU A 323 2.22 -15.25 -15.57
N ALA A 324 2.21 -16.57 -15.40
CA ALA A 324 2.72 -17.53 -16.37
C ALA A 324 1.80 -17.75 -17.58
N GLY A 325 0.50 -17.46 -17.44
CA GLY A 325 -0.50 -17.50 -18.52
C GLY A 325 -0.81 -16.15 -19.16
#